data_AF-A0A2P8W3X5-F1
#
_entry.id   AF-A0A2P8W3X5-F1
#
_cell.length_a   1.000
_cell.length_b   1.000
_cell.length_c   1.000
_cell.angle_alpha   90.00
_cell.angle_beta   90.00
_cell.angle_gamma   90.00
#
_symmetry.space_group_name_H-M   'P 1'
#
loop_
_entity.id
_entity.type
_entity.pdbx_description
1 polymer ?
#
loop_
_entity_poly.entity_id
_entity_poly.type
_entity_poly.pdbx_seq_one_letter_code
_entity_poly.pdbx_strand_id
1 'polypeptide(L)'
;PLWLVGFDLEEYGLAGSAALAADLHRQRQPLRLMISLEMLGYRSQEPYSQQYPPGLNYFYPSQGDFIALIGSWQLIPQLVGLRRSLRTSGVPCEWLPVVNGGKAVPDTRRSDHAPFWDRGYRAVLVTDTANLRNPHYHQPSDRVSTLDFSFLTGVCMGLMQGISQL
;
A
#
# COMPACT_ATOMS: atom_id res chain seq x y z
N PRO A 1 1.69 -9.43 -19.30
CA PRO A 1 0.21 -9.29 -19.14
C PRO A 1 -0.06 -8.52 -17.84
N LEU A 2 -1.17 -7.78 -17.77
CA LEU A 2 -1.66 -7.18 -16.52
C LEU A 2 -2.66 -8.14 -15.87
N TRP A 3 -2.51 -8.39 -14.57
CA TRP A 3 -3.44 -9.20 -13.78
C TRP A 3 -4.14 -8.32 -12.76
N LEU A 4 -5.46 -8.40 -12.70
CA LEU A 4 -6.27 -7.86 -11.62
C LEU A 4 -6.72 -9.05 -10.78
N VAL A 5 -6.35 -9.05 -9.50
CA VAL A 5 -6.58 -10.18 -8.60
C VAL A 5 -7.27 -9.67 -7.35
N GLY A 6 -8.40 -10.26 -7.00
CA GLY A 6 -9.01 -10.12 -5.67
C GLY A 6 -8.56 -11.29 -4.82
N PHE A 7 -7.78 -11.04 -3.79
CA PHE A 7 -7.38 -12.08 -2.84
C PHE A 7 -8.50 -12.33 -1.84
N ASP A 8 -8.75 -13.60 -1.56
CA ASP A 8 -9.66 -14.03 -0.50
C ASP A 8 -8.88 -14.38 0.77
N LEU A 9 -9.54 -14.31 1.91
CA LEU A 9 -9.02 -14.70 3.22
C LEU A 9 -7.72 -13.95 3.63
N GLU A 10 -7.61 -12.68 3.26
CA GLU A 10 -6.52 -11.78 3.69
C GLU A 10 -6.47 -11.72 5.23
N GLU A 11 -7.63 -11.46 5.83
CA GLU A 11 -7.81 -11.33 7.29
C GLU A 11 -7.56 -12.62 8.06
N TYR A 12 -7.51 -13.76 7.37
CA TYR A 12 -7.24 -15.08 7.93
C TYR A 12 -5.79 -15.53 7.65
N GLY A 13 -4.88 -14.56 7.56
CA GLY A 13 -3.44 -14.81 7.42
C GLY A 13 -2.95 -14.82 5.98
N LEU A 14 -3.51 -13.96 5.12
CA LEU A 14 -3.06 -13.73 3.74
C LEU A 14 -3.15 -14.99 2.88
N ALA A 15 -4.16 -15.84 3.11
CA ALA A 15 -4.18 -17.18 2.55
C ALA A 15 -4.26 -17.17 1.00
N GLY A 16 -5.09 -16.31 0.43
CA GLY A 16 -5.23 -16.17 -1.03
C GLY A 16 -3.94 -15.69 -1.71
N SER A 17 -3.32 -14.63 -1.20
CA SER A 17 -2.07 -14.11 -1.75
C SER A 17 -0.88 -15.03 -1.52
N ALA A 18 -0.82 -15.72 -0.37
CA ALA A 18 0.19 -16.74 -0.11
C ALA A 18 0.10 -17.91 -1.08
N ALA A 19 -1.12 -18.37 -1.40
CA ALA A 19 -1.35 -19.44 -2.36
C ALA A 19 -0.89 -19.03 -3.77
N LEU A 20 -1.29 -17.84 -4.25
CA LEU A 20 -0.86 -17.37 -5.56
C LEU A 20 0.65 -17.16 -5.61
N ALA A 21 1.24 -16.48 -4.62
CA ALA A 21 2.68 -16.25 -4.59
C ALA A 21 3.48 -17.58 -4.60
N ALA A 22 2.99 -18.61 -3.90
CA ALA A 22 3.58 -19.95 -3.91
C ALA A 22 3.52 -20.61 -5.28
N ASP A 23 2.37 -20.53 -5.94
CA ASP A 23 2.19 -21.10 -7.28
C ASP A 23 3.10 -20.44 -8.31
N LEU A 24 3.14 -19.10 -8.34
CA LEU A 24 4.01 -18.34 -9.23
C LEU A 24 5.49 -18.68 -9.00
N HIS A 25 5.89 -18.76 -7.73
CA HIS A 25 7.27 -19.09 -7.38
C HIS A 25 7.63 -20.51 -7.84
N ARG A 26 6.75 -21.50 -7.63
CA ARG A 26 6.93 -22.88 -8.09
C ARG A 26 7.07 -22.96 -9.61
N GLN A 27 6.27 -22.19 -10.34
CA GLN A 27 6.32 -22.10 -11.80
C GLN A 27 7.51 -21.28 -12.31
N ARG A 28 8.29 -20.64 -11.42
CA ARG A 28 9.32 -19.66 -11.75
C ARG A 28 8.79 -18.55 -12.67
N GLN A 29 7.53 -18.18 -12.46
CA GLN A 29 6.86 -17.17 -13.28
C GLN A 29 7.55 -15.82 -13.08
N PRO A 30 8.06 -15.18 -14.15
CA PRO A 30 8.61 -13.83 -14.05
C PRO A 30 7.47 -12.84 -13.75
N LEU A 31 7.64 -12.07 -12.67
CA LEU A 31 6.71 -11.02 -12.25
C LEU A 31 7.49 -9.71 -12.11
N ARG A 32 7.20 -8.73 -12.99
CA ARG A 32 7.88 -7.42 -13.01
C ARG A 32 7.65 -6.67 -11.71
N LEU A 33 6.39 -6.62 -11.28
CA LEU A 33 5.93 -5.91 -10.11
C LEU A 33 4.56 -6.44 -9.67
N MET A 34 4.38 -6.60 -8.35
CA MET A 34 3.07 -6.72 -7.70
C MET A 34 2.74 -5.40 -6.99
N ILE A 35 1.49 -4.95 -7.05
CA ILE A 35 1.02 -3.78 -6.32
C ILE A 35 -0.18 -4.23 -5.47
N SER A 36 -0.06 -4.13 -4.15
CA SER A 36 -1.15 -4.32 -3.19
C SER A 36 -1.83 -2.98 -2.94
N LEU A 37 -3.16 -2.97 -2.89
CA LEU A 37 -3.98 -1.80 -2.64
C LEU A 37 -4.76 -2.04 -1.34
N GLU A 38 -4.38 -1.40 -0.24
CA GLU A 38 -4.97 -1.69 1.09
C GLU A 38 -4.61 -0.64 2.14
N MET A 39 -5.51 0.13 2.73
CA MET A 39 -6.77 0.67 2.19
C MET A 39 -6.45 1.96 1.39
N LEU A 40 -7.44 2.67 0.83
CA LEU A 40 -7.15 3.81 -0.08
C LEU A 40 -8.02 5.06 0.10
N GLY A 41 -9.05 5.01 0.93
CA GLY A 41 -10.16 5.97 0.86
C GLY A 41 -10.38 6.81 2.11
N TYR A 42 -9.80 6.45 3.25
CA TYR A 42 -9.97 7.20 4.48
C TYR A 42 -8.93 8.33 4.59
N ARG A 43 -9.40 9.54 4.87
CA ARG A 43 -8.58 10.75 4.91
C ARG A 43 -8.91 11.59 6.14
N SER A 44 -7.88 12.06 6.85
CA SER A 44 -8.04 13.00 7.96
C SER A 44 -6.98 14.10 7.89
N GLN A 45 -7.43 15.35 7.85
CA GLN A 45 -6.57 16.54 7.89
C GLN A 45 -6.30 17.04 9.31
N GLU A 46 -6.94 16.43 10.31
CA GLU A 46 -6.75 16.81 11.71
C GLU A 46 -5.27 16.60 12.13
N PRO A 47 -4.65 17.56 12.82
CA PRO A 47 -3.32 17.38 13.37
C PRO A 47 -3.22 16.11 14.23
N TYR A 48 -2.13 15.36 14.07
CA TYR A 48 -1.86 14.11 14.80
C TYR A 48 -2.87 12.97 14.55
N SER A 49 -3.67 13.07 13.49
CA SER A 49 -4.54 11.97 13.06
C SER A 49 -3.78 10.78 12.46
N GLN A 50 -2.51 10.97 12.11
CA GLN A 50 -1.64 9.89 11.66
C GLN A 50 -0.77 9.36 12.80
N GLN A 51 -0.89 8.07 13.07
CA GLN A 51 -0.01 7.31 13.94
C GLN A 51 1.04 6.56 13.13
N TYR A 52 2.11 6.13 13.79
CA TYR A 52 3.23 5.47 13.13
C TYR A 52 3.85 4.40 14.02
N PRO A 53 4.47 3.37 13.41
CA PRO A 53 5.48 2.56 14.09
C PRO A 53 6.58 3.47 14.69
N PRO A 54 7.23 3.07 15.80
CA PRO A 54 8.22 3.88 16.48
C PRO A 54 9.29 4.46 15.54
N GLY A 55 9.54 5.77 15.64
CA GLY A 55 10.61 6.47 14.93
C GLY A 55 10.21 7.01 13.55
N LEU A 56 9.17 6.48 12.90
CA LEU A 56 8.73 6.99 11.60
C LEU A 56 8.04 8.36 11.72
N ASN A 57 7.45 8.66 12.87
CA ASN A 57 6.82 9.95 13.16
C ASN A 57 7.78 11.15 13.11
N TYR A 58 9.10 10.94 13.13
CA TYR A 58 10.09 12.01 12.96
C TYR A 58 10.33 12.42 11.50
N PHE A 59 9.88 11.59 10.54
CA PHE A 59 10.16 11.77 9.11
C PHE A 59 8.92 12.05 8.27
N TYR A 60 7.74 11.73 8.78
CA TYR A 60 6.47 11.76 8.04
C TYR A 60 5.44 12.68 8.72
N PRO A 61 4.47 13.22 7.96
CA PRO A 61 3.55 14.24 8.46
C PRO A 61 2.61 13.73 9.57
N SER A 62 2.16 14.62 10.46
CA SER A 62 1.22 14.25 11.53
C SER A 62 -0.24 14.08 11.07
N GLN A 63 -0.58 14.54 9.86
CA GLN A 63 -1.92 14.44 9.28
C GLN A 63 -2.05 13.17 8.44
N GLY A 64 -3.18 12.47 8.58
CA GLY A 64 -3.49 11.25 7.85
C GLY A 64 -4.15 11.53 6.50
N ASP A 65 -3.55 12.39 5.68
CA ASP A 65 -4.18 12.93 4.46
C ASP A 65 -3.43 12.59 3.16
N PHE A 66 -2.57 11.56 3.21
CA PHE A 66 -1.69 11.12 2.14
C PHE A 66 -1.78 9.62 1.84
N ILE A 67 -1.34 9.18 0.66
CA ILE A 67 -1.08 7.77 0.37
C ILE A 67 0.38 7.42 0.66
N ALA A 68 0.62 6.34 1.40
CA ALA A 68 1.92 5.74 1.59
C ALA A 68 2.21 4.68 0.52
N LEU A 69 3.41 4.74 -0.06
CA LEU A 69 3.96 3.72 -0.94
C LEU A 69 5.08 2.98 -0.22
N ILE A 70 4.89 1.70 0.09
CA ILE A 70 5.88 0.90 0.82
C ILE A 70 6.39 -0.21 -0.08
N GLY A 71 7.70 -0.25 -0.32
CA GLY A 71 8.29 -1.18 -1.28
C GLY A 71 9.73 -1.52 -0.92
N SER A 72 10.24 -2.65 -1.40
CA SER A 72 11.66 -2.98 -1.23
C SER A 72 12.56 -1.88 -1.79
N TRP A 73 13.73 -1.64 -1.20
CA TRP A 73 14.65 -0.57 -1.63
C TRP A 73 15.04 -0.63 -3.13
N GLN A 74 15.05 -1.81 -3.75
CA GLN A 74 15.27 -1.97 -5.20
C GLN A 74 14.13 -1.39 -6.07
N LEU A 75 13.03 -0.95 -5.45
CA LEU A 75 11.89 -0.32 -6.09
C LEU A 75 11.90 1.21 -5.94
N ILE A 76 12.96 1.81 -5.41
CA ILE A 76 13.07 3.28 -5.27
C ILE A 76 12.62 4.03 -6.54
N PRO A 77 13.09 3.70 -7.77
CA PRO A 77 12.65 4.40 -8.97
C PRO A 77 11.14 4.29 -9.22
N GLN A 78 10.56 3.10 -9.00
CA GLN A 78 9.12 2.86 -9.15
C GLN A 78 8.31 3.62 -8.10
N LEU A 79 8.76 3.62 -6.84
CA LEU A 79 8.11 4.36 -5.74
C LEU A 79 8.11 5.86 -6.01
N VAL A 80 9.24 6.43 -6.47
CA VAL A 80 9.35 7.84 -6.83
C VAL A 80 8.47 8.19 -8.04
N GLY A 81 8.41 7.32 -9.05
CA GLY A 81 7.53 7.48 -10.20
C GLY A 81 6.05 7.50 -9.82
N LEU A 82 5.60 6.51 -9.06
CA LEU A 82 4.22 6.43 -8.55
C LEU A 82 3.87 7.63 -7.66
N ARG A 83 4.78 8.04 -6.76
CA ARG A 83 4.60 9.23 -5.92
C ARG A 83 4.39 10.49 -6.77
N ARG A 84 5.18 10.66 -7.84
CA ARG A 84 5.06 11.81 -8.75
C ARG A 84 3.70 11.82 -9.44
N SER A 85 3.22 10.67 -9.92
CA SER A 85 1.91 10.56 -10.58
C SER A 85 0.77 10.87 -9.61
N LEU A 86 0.79 10.30 -8.39
CA LEU A 86 -0.19 10.61 -7.34
C LEU A 86 -0.23 12.10 -7.01
N ARG A 87 0.93 12.73 -6.83
CA ARG A 87 1.02 14.17 -6.55
C ARG A 87 0.53 15.03 -7.71
N THR A 88 0.76 14.60 -8.95
CA THR A 88 0.25 15.29 -10.15
C THR A 88 -1.28 15.22 -10.23
N SER A 89 -1.87 14.13 -9.73
CA SER A 89 -3.33 13.98 -9.57
C SER A 89 -3.89 14.65 -8.31
N GLY A 90 -3.09 15.47 -7.60
CA GLY A 90 -3.54 16.22 -6.42
C GLY A 90 -3.57 15.41 -5.12
N VAL A 91 -3.00 14.20 -5.10
CA VAL A 91 -2.95 13.34 -3.90
C VAL A 91 -1.58 13.48 -3.21
N PRO A 92 -1.53 13.98 -1.96
CA PRO A 92 -0.31 13.92 -1.16
C PRO A 92 0.15 12.46 -1.05
N CYS A 93 1.45 12.24 -1.22
CA CYS A 93 1.99 10.90 -1.23
C CYS A 93 3.38 10.85 -0.62
N GLU A 94 3.54 9.91 0.32
CA GLU A 94 4.79 9.58 0.97
C GLU A 94 5.21 8.16 0.62
N TRP A 95 6.48 7.86 0.84
CA TRP A 95 7.04 6.57 0.46
C TRP A 95 8.06 6.09 1.49
N LEU A 96 8.13 4.78 1.66
CA LEU A 96 9.02 4.11 2.59
C LEU A 96 9.70 2.93 1.88
N PRO A 97 10.98 3.08 1.48
CA PRO A 97 11.76 1.93 1.04
C PRO A 97 12.11 1.05 2.25
N VAL A 98 11.85 -0.25 2.14
CA VAL A 98 12.16 -1.24 3.18
C VAL A 98 13.28 -2.19 2.76
N VAL A 99 13.99 -2.72 3.75
CA VAL A 99 14.99 -3.79 3.60
C VAL A 99 14.48 -5.08 4.23
N ASN A 100 15.02 -6.23 3.81
CA ASN A 100 14.66 -7.55 4.35
C ASN A 100 13.13 -7.81 4.41
N GLY A 101 12.41 -7.38 3.37
CA GLY A 101 10.95 -7.52 3.28
C GLY A 101 10.18 -6.79 4.40
N GLY A 102 10.71 -5.70 4.97
CA GLY A 102 10.01 -4.93 6.01
C GLY A 102 9.99 -5.59 7.39
N LYS A 103 10.78 -6.64 7.63
CA LYS A 103 10.81 -7.35 8.94
C LYS A 103 11.19 -6.46 10.13
N ALA A 104 11.95 -5.39 9.90
CA ALA A 104 12.31 -4.42 10.94
C ALA A 104 11.15 -3.48 11.32
N VAL A 105 10.12 -3.38 10.47
CA VAL A 105 8.91 -2.58 10.71
C VAL A 105 7.70 -3.46 10.41
N PRO A 106 7.32 -4.38 11.31
CA PRO A 106 6.34 -5.43 11.04
C PRO A 106 4.98 -4.93 10.52
N ASP A 107 4.54 -3.73 10.92
CA ASP A 107 3.31 -3.11 10.43
C ASP A 107 3.30 -2.92 8.90
N THR A 108 4.47 -2.81 8.27
CA THR A 108 4.60 -2.73 6.80
C THR A 108 4.30 -4.04 6.08
N ARG A 109 4.01 -5.13 6.81
CA ARG A 109 3.79 -6.48 6.26
C ARG A 109 2.35 -6.98 6.41
N ARG A 110 1.41 -6.09 6.76
CA ARG A 110 0.00 -6.42 7.06
C ARG A 110 -0.91 -6.26 5.84
N SER A 111 -0.50 -6.80 4.69
CA SER A 111 -1.30 -6.86 3.46
C SER A 111 -0.70 -7.87 2.48
N ASP A 112 -1.41 -8.16 1.39
CA ASP A 112 -1.13 -9.19 0.39
C ASP A 112 0.20 -9.08 -0.35
N HIS A 113 0.94 -7.97 -0.23
CA HIS A 113 2.31 -7.88 -0.77
C HIS A 113 3.32 -8.70 0.04
N ALA A 114 3.07 -8.97 1.32
CA ALA A 114 4.04 -9.64 2.18
C ALA A 114 4.41 -11.08 1.73
N PRO A 115 3.45 -11.95 1.33
CA PRO A 115 3.78 -13.28 0.82
C PRO A 115 4.58 -13.29 -0.49
N PHE A 116 4.48 -12.20 -1.27
CA PHE A 116 5.29 -11.99 -2.47
C PHE A 116 6.72 -11.59 -2.10
N TRP A 117 6.91 -10.67 -1.15
CA TRP A 117 8.24 -10.35 -0.63
C TRP A 117 8.94 -11.60 -0.09
N ASP A 118 8.24 -12.47 0.63
CA ASP A 118 8.81 -13.68 1.23
C ASP A 118 9.29 -14.69 0.18
N ARG A 119 8.83 -14.57 -1.07
CA ARG A 119 9.23 -15.40 -2.21
C ARG A 119 10.17 -14.69 -3.19
N GLY A 120 10.69 -13.53 -2.79
CA GLY A 120 11.66 -12.75 -3.58
C GLY A 120 11.02 -11.92 -4.70
N TYR A 121 9.69 -11.81 -4.75
CA TYR A 121 9.03 -10.95 -5.71
C TYR A 121 9.11 -9.48 -5.31
N ARG A 122 9.21 -8.62 -6.32
CA ARG A 122 9.13 -7.17 -6.17
C ARG A 122 7.67 -6.79 -5.99
N ALA A 123 7.34 -6.25 -4.81
CA ALA A 123 5.98 -5.82 -4.49
C ALA A 123 5.97 -4.42 -3.82
N VAL A 124 4.92 -3.66 -4.07
CA VAL A 124 4.63 -2.36 -3.44
C VAL A 124 3.27 -2.44 -2.76
N LEU A 125 3.19 -1.99 -1.50
CA LEU A 125 1.94 -1.66 -0.83
C LEU A 125 1.60 -0.19 -1.11
N VAL A 126 0.38 0.05 -1.59
CA VAL A 126 -0.24 1.37 -1.68
C VAL A 126 -1.32 1.43 -0.61
N THR A 127 -1.19 2.36 0.32
CA THR A 127 -2.05 2.38 1.51
C THR A 127 -2.34 3.80 1.98
N ASP A 128 -3.56 4.03 2.45
CA ASP A 128 -3.92 5.15 3.32
C ASP A 128 -3.51 4.88 4.79
N THR A 129 -2.69 3.88 5.06
CA THR A 129 -2.21 3.47 6.39
C THR A 129 -3.26 2.88 7.33
N ALA A 130 -4.49 2.66 6.87
CA ALA A 130 -5.48 1.84 7.55
C ALA A 130 -5.64 2.19 9.05
N ASN A 131 -5.47 1.22 9.96
CA ASN A 131 -5.62 1.40 11.41
C ASN A 131 -4.67 2.44 12.05
N LEU A 132 -3.65 2.91 11.33
CA LEU A 132 -2.79 3.99 11.80
C LEU A 132 -3.43 5.37 11.65
N ARG A 133 -4.58 5.49 10.96
CA ARG A 133 -5.35 6.73 10.86
C ARG A 133 -6.87 6.56 10.92
N ASN A 134 -7.40 5.41 10.49
CA ASN A 134 -8.83 5.14 10.41
C ASN A 134 -9.33 4.56 11.76
N PRO A 135 -10.08 5.31 12.57
CA PRO A 135 -10.61 4.82 13.85
C PRO A 135 -11.72 3.78 13.66
N HIS A 136 -12.21 3.59 12.43
CA HIS A 136 -13.27 2.65 12.09
C HIS A 136 -12.74 1.29 11.62
N TYR A 137 -11.42 1.13 11.43
CA TYR A 137 -10.82 -0.09 10.90
C TYR A 137 -11.27 -1.35 11.70
N HIS A 138 -11.75 -2.37 10.99
CA HIS A 138 -12.32 -3.62 11.54
C HIS A 138 -13.53 -3.42 12.47
N GLN A 139 -14.23 -2.28 12.34
CA GLN A 139 -15.46 -2.01 13.10
C GLN A 139 -16.67 -1.92 12.16
N PRO A 140 -17.89 -2.21 12.64
CA PRO A 140 -19.13 -1.98 11.88
C PRO A 140 -19.39 -0.51 11.48
N SER A 141 -18.55 0.40 11.97
CA SER A 141 -18.56 1.82 11.61
C SER A 141 -17.71 2.14 10.38
N ASP A 142 -16.94 1.17 9.86
CA ASP A 142 -16.25 1.31 8.57
C ASP A 142 -17.28 1.23 7.44
N ARG A 143 -17.62 2.39 6.91
CA ARG A 143 -18.79 2.57 6.03
C ARG A 143 -18.40 3.43 4.85
N VAL A 144 -19.11 3.27 3.73
CA VAL A 144 -18.91 4.11 2.54
C VAL A 144 -18.97 5.62 2.87
N SER A 145 -19.78 6.02 3.85
CA SER A 145 -19.90 7.41 4.30
C SER A 145 -18.65 7.98 5.01
N THR A 146 -17.71 7.14 5.44
CA THR A 146 -16.44 7.58 6.07
C THR A 146 -15.33 7.80 5.05
N LEU A 147 -15.57 7.49 3.76
CA LEU A 147 -14.58 7.64 2.69
C LEU A 147 -14.63 9.03 2.06
N ASP A 148 -13.46 9.58 1.74
CA ASP A 148 -13.33 10.77 0.90
C ASP A 148 -13.23 10.32 -0.57
N PHE A 149 -14.35 10.40 -1.29
CA PHE A 149 -14.41 10.01 -2.70
C PHE A 149 -13.59 10.90 -3.64
N SER A 150 -13.37 12.17 -3.29
CA SER A 150 -12.55 13.06 -4.12
C SER A 150 -11.08 12.66 -3.98
N PHE A 151 -10.64 12.38 -2.76
CA PHE A 151 -9.33 11.80 -2.49
C PHE A 151 -9.16 10.46 -3.20
N LEU A 152 -10.07 9.50 -3.00
CA LEU A 152 -10.01 8.17 -3.62
C LEU A 152 -9.99 8.24 -5.15
N THR A 153 -10.76 9.16 -5.75
CA THR A 153 -10.73 9.39 -7.21
C THR A 153 -9.34 9.86 -7.66
N GLY A 154 -8.74 10.81 -6.93
CA GLY A 154 -7.37 11.23 -7.20
C GLY A 154 -6.35 10.08 -7.08
N VAL A 155 -6.56 9.18 -6.10
CA VAL A 155 -5.71 7.99 -5.90
C VAL A 155 -5.81 7.08 -7.13
N CYS A 156 -7.03 6.76 -7.58
CA CYS A 156 -7.26 5.95 -8.77
C CYS A 156 -6.60 6.57 -10.01
N MET A 157 -6.81 7.86 -10.25
CA MET A 157 -6.24 8.57 -11.41
C MET A 157 -4.70 8.58 -11.37
N GLY A 158 -4.12 8.85 -10.21
CA GLY A 158 -2.66 8.88 -10.03
C GLY A 158 -2.03 7.50 -10.19
N LEU A 159 -2.67 6.45 -9.69
CA LEU A 159 -2.23 5.07 -9.89
C LEU A 159 -2.36 4.65 -11.36
N MET A 160 -3.47 4.96 -12.04
CA MET A 160 -3.63 4.67 -13.46
C MET A 160 -2.52 5.33 -14.30
N GLN A 161 -2.23 6.60 -14.03
CA GLN A 161 -1.14 7.30 -14.71
C GLN A 161 0.22 6.68 -14.38
N GLY A 162 0.51 6.42 -13.11
CA GLY A 162 1.78 5.84 -12.67
C GLY A 162 2.03 4.45 -13.25
N ILE A 163 1.02 3.57 -13.21
CA ILE A 163 1.11 2.20 -13.73
C ILE A 163 1.29 2.19 -15.25
N SER A 164 0.70 3.14 -15.98
CA SER A 164 0.88 3.23 -17.44
C SER A 164 2.31 3.54 -17.88
N GLN A 165 3.14 4.03 -16.96
CA GLN A 165 4.54 4.41 -17.19
C GLN A 165 5.54 3.38 -16.65
N LEU A 166 5.05 2.26 -16.08
CA LEU A 166 5.87 1.22 -15.47
C LEU A 166 6.50 0.23 -16.44
#